data_AF-A0A317CGA8-F1
#
_entry.id   AF-A0A317CGA8-F1
#
_cell.length_a   1.000
_cell.length_b   1.000
_cell.length_c   1.000
_cell.angle_alpha   90.00
_cell.angle_beta   90.00
_cell.angle_gamma   90.00
#
_symmetry.space_group_name_H-M   'P 1'
#
loop_
_entity.id
_entity.type
_entity.pdbx_description
1 polymer ?
#
loop_
_entity_poly.entity_id
_entity_poly.type
_entity_poly.pdbx_seq_one_letter_code
_entity_poly.pdbx_strand_id
1 'polypeptide(L)'
;MKQSMKPMDEALKTHYSEKSLSDSQLDRLMALQEDVEQDGVTLVHDLSPAGIPAQPLEQAQLAEGSTPGQSRLASMRNKLNAFLPDFGRYSYVYYASACLLLTGLILSLSLFNQSSLTERVMDEIAYNHRQEMPVEVAANSMPAIGGYLDRLSFSLISPRALVDSGWQILGGRYCSINGKLAAQLKVRNVAEDKVYTLYQASTEGDLTQTGLSMTSNMVGDVKVSIWQEQGLLLGLASSQ
;
A
#
# COMPACT_ATOMS: atom_id res chain seq x y z
N MET A 1 30.43 29.14 -29.97
CA MET A 1 29.71 28.01 -30.62
C MET A 1 28.55 27.62 -29.73
N LYS A 2 27.30 27.83 -30.16
CA LYS A 2 26.10 27.37 -29.43
C LYS A 2 25.86 25.90 -29.80
N GLN A 3 26.19 24.97 -28.91
CA GLN A 3 25.76 23.58 -29.09
C GLN A 3 24.27 23.47 -28.79
N SER A 4 23.57 22.83 -29.72
CA SER A 4 22.12 22.72 -29.81
C SER A 4 21.60 21.66 -28.82
N MET A 5 20.71 22.06 -27.90
CA MET A 5 20.02 21.20 -26.91
C MET A 5 19.01 20.21 -27.51
N LYS A 6 19.16 19.82 -28.78
CA LYS A 6 18.22 18.91 -29.46
C LYS A 6 18.14 17.45 -28.97
N PRO A 7 19.15 16.82 -28.35
CA PRO A 7 19.09 15.37 -28.15
C PRO A 7 18.20 14.94 -26.96
N MET A 8 17.95 15.82 -25.97
CA MET A 8 17.23 15.44 -24.74
C MET A 8 15.71 15.47 -24.91
N ASP A 9 15.18 16.45 -25.64
CA ASP A 9 13.74 16.52 -25.93
C ASP A 9 13.27 15.36 -26.82
N GLU A 10 14.13 14.92 -27.74
CA GLU A 10 13.82 13.80 -28.64
C GLU A 10 13.84 12.46 -27.89
N ALA A 11 14.81 12.29 -26.96
CA ALA A 11 14.88 11.13 -26.08
C ALA A 11 13.67 11.05 -25.11
N LEU A 12 13.27 12.19 -24.54
CA LEU A 12 12.08 12.26 -23.67
C LEU A 12 10.81 11.94 -24.46
N LYS A 13 10.63 12.55 -25.64
CA LYS A 13 9.44 12.33 -26.47
C LYS A 13 9.30 10.87 -26.89
N THR A 14 10.41 10.20 -27.18
CA THR A 14 10.43 8.78 -27.52
C THR A 14 10.01 7.92 -26.33
N HIS A 15 10.56 8.19 -25.15
CA HIS A 15 10.21 7.46 -23.92
C HIS A 15 8.74 7.66 -23.50
N TYR A 16 8.17 8.86 -23.69
CA TYR A 16 6.76 9.11 -23.40
C TYR A 16 5.82 8.46 -24.42
N SER A 17 6.22 8.38 -25.70
CA SER A 17 5.42 7.70 -26.73
C SER A 17 5.42 6.18 -26.58
N GLU A 18 6.47 5.59 -25.99
CA GLU A 18 6.54 4.14 -25.71
C GLU A 18 5.79 3.74 -24.43
N LYS A 19 5.66 4.65 -23.46
CA LYS A 19 4.94 4.41 -22.19
C LYS A 19 3.50 4.89 -22.17
N SER A 20 3.05 5.66 -23.17
CA SER A 20 1.63 5.97 -23.31
C SER A 20 0.88 4.70 -23.67
N LEU A 21 -0.18 4.39 -22.91
CA LEU A 21 -1.08 3.27 -23.19
C LEU A 21 -1.54 3.35 -24.64
N SER A 22 -1.48 2.22 -25.37
CA SER A 22 -2.06 2.18 -26.72
C SER A 22 -3.56 2.48 -26.65
N ASP A 23 -4.14 3.06 -27.70
CA ASP A 23 -5.57 3.40 -27.74
C ASP A 23 -6.46 2.19 -27.36
N SER A 24 -6.08 0.99 -27.77
CA SER A 24 -6.77 -0.26 -27.40
C SER A 24 -6.76 -0.61 -25.91
N GLN A 25 -5.71 -0.19 -25.18
CA GLN A 25 -5.62 -0.36 -23.72
C GLN A 25 -6.40 0.71 -22.97
N LEU A 26 -6.49 1.91 -23.56
CA LEU A 26 -7.33 2.99 -23.04
C LEU A 26 -8.82 2.62 -23.20
N ASP A 27 -9.21 2.11 -24.36
CA ASP A 27 -10.57 1.60 -24.61
C ASP A 27 -10.95 0.48 -23.66
N ARG A 28 -10.00 -0.43 -23.35
CA ARG A 28 -10.22 -1.50 -22.38
C ARG A 28 -10.37 -0.98 -20.94
N LEU A 29 -9.69 0.11 -20.59
CA LEU A 29 -9.86 0.77 -19.29
C LEU A 29 -11.20 1.52 -19.20
N MET A 30 -11.63 2.17 -20.30
CA MET A 30 -12.94 2.84 -20.36
C MET A 30 -14.08 1.82 -20.29
N ALA A 31 -13.97 0.68 -20.99
CA ALA A 31 -14.96 -0.39 -20.91
C ALA A 31 -15.06 -1.02 -19.52
N LEU A 32 -13.93 -1.18 -18.80
CA LEU A 32 -13.94 -1.65 -17.41
C LEU A 32 -14.56 -0.64 -16.44
N GLN A 33 -14.57 0.64 -16.78
CA GLN A 33 -15.20 1.68 -15.97
C GLN A 33 -16.71 1.78 -16.26
N GLU A 34 -17.13 1.46 -17.48
CA GLU A 34 -18.54 1.40 -17.91
C GLU A 34 -19.26 0.15 -17.34
N ASP A 35 -18.56 -0.99 -17.25
CA ASP A 35 -19.10 -2.22 -16.63
C ASP A 35 -19.31 -2.10 -15.09
N VAL A 36 -18.70 -1.10 -14.44
CA VAL A 36 -18.92 -0.84 -13.01
C VAL A 36 -20.19 0.01 -12.76
N GLU A 37 -20.76 0.65 -13.79
CA GLU A 37 -21.99 1.44 -13.68
C GLU A 37 -23.28 0.69 -14.08
N GLN A 38 -23.21 -0.56 -14.55
CA GLN A 38 -24.41 -1.31 -15.01
C GLN A 38 -24.80 -2.56 -14.19
N ASP A 39 -24.35 -2.69 -12.94
CA ASP A 39 -24.90 -3.70 -12.00
C ASP A 39 -26.09 -3.17 -11.18
N GLY A 40 -26.90 -2.33 -11.81
CA GLY A 40 -28.10 -1.74 -11.25
C GLY A 40 -29.11 -1.38 -12.33
N VAL A 41 -29.68 -2.38 -13.00
CA VAL A 41 -31.06 -2.44 -13.52
C VAL A 41 -31.17 -3.70 -14.40
N THR A 42 -31.76 -4.77 -13.86
CA THR A 42 -32.18 -5.91 -14.68
C THR A 42 -33.48 -5.55 -15.39
N LEU A 43 -33.38 -5.34 -16.69
CA LEU A 43 -34.50 -5.25 -17.63
C LEU A 43 -35.25 -6.58 -17.72
N VAL A 44 -36.57 -6.48 -17.59
CA VAL A 44 -37.54 -7.52 -17.90
C VAL A 44 -37.90 -7.39 -19.38
N HIS A 45 -37.62 -8.40 -20.19
CA HIS A 45 -38.35 -8.65 -21.43
C HIS A 45 -38.17 -10.12 -21.88
N ASP A 46 -39.26 -10.90 -21.95
CA ASP A 46 -39.78 -11.41 -23.22
C ASP A 46 -41.07 -12.27 -23.09
N LEU A 47 -42.05 -11.92 -23.95
CA LEU A 47 -42.97 -12.75 -24.79
C LEU A 47 -43.80 -13.88 -24.13
N SER A 48 -45.11 -14.09 -24.38
CA SER A 48 -46.02 -13.68 -25.47
C SER A 48 -47.49 -13.98 -25.08
N PRO A 49 -48.50 -13.33 -25.70
CA PRO A 49 -49.93 -13.52 -25.42
C PRO A 49 -50.72 -14.19 -26.59
N ALA A 50 -51.67 -15.07 -26.26
CA ALA A 50 -52.80 -15.51 -27.10
C ALA A 50 -53.73 -16.38 -26.21
N GLY A 51 -55.06 -16.39 -26.22
CA GLY A 51 -56.15 -15.68 -26.92
C GLY A 51 -57.47 -16.40 -26.52
N ILE A 52 -58.44 -15.65 -25.95
CA ILE A 52 -59.93 -15.62 -26.15
C ILE A 52 -60.69 -16.93 -26.55
N PRO A 53 -61.98 -17.22 -26.18
CA PRO A 53 -62.85 -16.85 -25.03
C PRO A 53 -63.79 -17.98 -24.45
N ALA A 54 -64.44 -17.66 -23.30
CA ALA A 54 -65.82 -17.95 -22.84
C ALA A 54 -66.59 -19.27 -23.15
N GLN A 55 -67.09 -19.99 -22.11
CA GLN A 55 -68.49 -19.93 -21.58
C GLN A 55 -68.78 -21.01 -20.48
N PRO A 56 -69.89 -20.89 -19.71
CA PRO A 56 -70.07 -21.47 -18.36
C PRO A 56 -71.08 -22.64 -18.27
N LEU A 57 -71.40 -23.05 -17.03
CA LEU A 57 -72.17 -24.22 -16.53
C LEU A 57 -71.27 -25.45 -16.30
N GLU A 58 -71.31 -26.16 -15.17
CA GLU A 58 -72.48 -26.57 -14.39
C GLU A 58 -72.07 -26.93 -12.95
N GLN A 59 -73.01 -26.78 -12.03
CA GLN A 59 -72.88 -27.01 -10.60
C GLN A 59 -72.75 -28.51 -10.28
N ALA A 60 -71.79 -28.86 -9.43
CA ALA A 60 -71.87 -30.08 -8.63
C ALA A 60 -71.32 -29.79 -7.22
N GLN A 61 -72.24 -29.49 -6.31
CA GLN A 61 -71.98 -29.53 -4.87
C GLN A 61 -71.84 -30.99 -4.45
N LEU A 62 -70.65 -31.39 -4.03
CA LEU A 62 -70.45 -32.55 -3.15
C LEU A 62 -69.39 -32.20 -2.09
N ALA A 63 -69.91 -32.09 -0.87
CA ALA A 63 -69.31 -32.47 0.40
C ALA A 63 -67.79 -32.30 0.61
N GLU A 64 -67.49 -31.42 1.56
CA GLU A 64 -66.62 -31.67 2.72
C GLU A 64 -65.29 -32.40 2.48
N GLY A 65 -64.23 -31.60 2.49
CA GLY A 65 -62.85 -32.09 2.59
C GLY A 65 -61.92 -30.96 2.99
N SER A 66 -62.22 -30.26 4.09
CA SER A 66 -61.32 -29.25 4.66
C SER A 66 -60.02 -29.92 5.11
N THR A 67 -59.01 -29.90 4.23
CA THR A 67 -57.64 -30.36 4.52
C THR A 67 -57.10 -29.67 5.78
N PRO A 68 -56.70 -30.40 6.84
CA PRO A 68 -56.23 -29.82 8.11
C PRO A 68 -54.88 -29.10 8.05
N GLY A 69 -54.22 -29.06 6.88
CA GLY A 69 -52.86 -28.58 6.70
C GLY A 69 -52.73 -27.08 6.41
N GLN A 70 -53.70 -26.47 5.73
CA GLN A 70 -53.58 -25.06 5.31
C GLN A 70 -53.89 -24.07 6.45
N SER A 71 -54.80 -24.42 7.37
CA SER A 71 -55.15 -23.56 8.50
C SER A 71 -54.05 -23.50 9.57
N ARG A 72 -53.26 -24.57 9.74
CA ARG A 72 -52.13 -24.60 10.68
C ARG A 72 -50.95 -23.77 10.21
N LEU A 73 -50.62 -23.79 8.92
CA LEU A 73 -49.57 -22.94 8.34
C LEU A 73 -49.97 -21.46 8.34
N ALA A 74 -51.22 -21.14 8.01
CA ALA A 74 -51.73 -19.77 8.08
C ALA A 74 -51.80 -19.23 9.52
N SER A 75 -52.20 -20.07 10.48
CA SER A 75 -52.21 -19.72 11.91
C SER A 75 -50.81 -19.57 12.49
N MET A 76 -49.84 -20.40 12.07
CA MET A 76 -48.43 -20.25 12.45
C MET A 76 -47.81 -18.99 11.84
N ARG A 77 -48.12 -18.66 10.59
CA ARG A 77 -47.63 -17.44 9.94
C ARG A 77 -48.17 -16.17 10.61
N ASN A 78 -49.45 -16.16 11.00
CA ASN A 78 -50.04 -15.02 11.73
C ASN A 78 -49.52 -14.91 13.18
N LYS A 79 -49.19 -16.03 13.84
CA LYS A 79 -48.57 -16.00 15.18
C LYS A 79 -47.10 -15.55 15.13
N LEU A 80 -46.36 -15.89 14.08
CA LEU A 80 -44.98 -15.42 13.88
C LEU A 80 -44.94 -13.93 13.55
N ASN A 81 -45.87 -13.42 12.74
CA ASN A 81 -45.98 -11.98 12.44
C ASN A 81 -46.49 -11.15 13.62
N ALA A 82 -47.15 -11.76 14.61
CA ALA A 82 -47.55 -11.09 15.86
C ALA A 82 -46.42 -11.06 16.91
N PHE A 83 -45.39 -11.92 16.76
CA PHE A 83 -44.27 -12.04 17.69
C PHE A 83 -42.99 -11.35 17.19
N LEU A 84 -42.93 -11.04 15.90
CA LEU A 84 -41.84 -10.30 15.29
C LEU A 84 -42.27 -8.84 15.20
N PRO A 85 -41.58 -7.90 15.88
CA PRO A 85 -41.88 -6.48 15.73
C PRO A 85 -41.71 -6.06 14.25
N ASP A 86 -42.46 -5.03 13.83
CA ASP A 86 -42.45 -4.52 12.45
C ASP A 86 -41.06 -3.93 12.10
N PHE A 87 -40.16 -4.80 11.61
CA PHE A 87 -38.76 -4.44 11.32
C PHE A 87 -38.61 -3.48 10.12
N GLY A 88 -39.69 -3.20 9.37
CA GLY A 88 -39.67 -2.31 8.20
C GLY A 88 -39.35 -0.84 8.54
N ARG A 89 -39.55 -0.42 9.78
CA ARG A 89 -39.29 0.97 10.23
C ARG A 89 -37.99 1.15 11.00
N TYR A 90 -37.42 0.08 11.55
CA TYR A 90 -36.19 0.11 12.32
C TYR A 90 -34.97 -0.44 11.58
N SER A 91 -35.17 -1.02 10.39
CA SER A 91 -34.09 -1.55 9.52
C SER A 91 -32.97 -0.53 9.31
N TYR A 92 -33.31 0.72 8.99
CA TYR A 92 -32.32 1.80 8.80
C TYR A 92 -31.51 2.11 10.06
N VAL A 93 -32.08 1.98 11.26
CA VAL A 93 -31.35 2.22 12.52
C VAL A 93 -30.35 1.10 12.78
N TYR A 94 -30.70 -0.15 12.45
CA TYR A 94 -29.78 -1.28 12.53
C TYR A 94 -28.63 -1.16 11.51
N TYR A 95 -28.94 -0.82 10.26
CA TYR A 95 -27.90 -0.60 9.25
C TYR A 95 -27.01 0.59 9.58
N ALA A 96 -27.57 1.71 10.05
CA ALA A 96 -26.79 2.89 10.45
C ALA A 96 -25.85 2.58 11.63
N SER A 97 -26.34 1.86 12.64
CA SER A 97 -25.52 1.46 13.79
C SER A 97 -24.44 0.43 13.41
N ALA A 98 -24.77 -0.55 12.56
CA ALA A 98 -23.78 -1.49 12.03
C ALA A 98 -22.70 -0.80 11.18
N CYS A 99 -23.08 0.15 10.32
CA CYS A 99 -22.14 0.95 9.54
C CYS A 99 -21.23 1.79 10.44
N LEU A 100 -21.77 2.46 11.46
CA LEU A 100 -20.96 3.23 12.41
C LEU A 100 -19.96 2.35 13.15
N LEU A 101 -20.39 1.18 13.63
CA LEU A 101 -19.50 0.22 14.29
C LEU A 101 -18.41 -0.30 13.34
N LEU A 102 -18.76 -0.62 12.09
CA LEU A 102 -17.80 -1.09 11.10
C LEU A 102 -16.78 0.01 10.75
N THR A 103 -17.23 1.26 10.54
CA THR A 103 -16.32 2.39 10.31
C THR A 103 -15.42 2.65 11.51
N GLY A 104 -15.96 2.57 12.73
CA GLY A 104 -15.20 2.72 13.96
C GLY A 104 -14.15 1.61 14.12
N LEU A 105 -14.49 0.37 13.77
CA LEU A 105 -13.56 -0.76 13.79
C LEU A 105 -12.43 -0.58 12.76
N ILE A 106 -12.77 -0.21 11.51
CA ILE A 106 -11.78 0.03 10.46
C ILE A 106 -10.85 1.18 10.86
N LEU A 107 -11.40 2.29 11.37
CA LEU A 107 -10.60 3.43 11.82
C LEU A 107 -9.70 3.06 13.00
N SER A 108 -10.23 2.30 13.97
CA SER A 108 -9.46 1.79 15.11
C SER A 108 -8.29 0.92 14.64
N LEU A 109 -8.54 -0.07 13.80
CA LEU A 109 -7.49 -0.95 13.25
C LEU A 109 -6.44 -0.14 12.46
N SER A 110 -6.85 0.87 11.70
CA SER A 110 -5.93 1.75 10.96
C SER A 110 -5.07 2.63 11.86
N LEU A 111 -5.55 3.01 13.04
CA LEU A 111 -4.78 3.79 14.02
C LEU A 111 -3.83 2.90 14.82
N PHE A 112 -4.24 1.67 15.14
CA PHE A 112 -3.39 0.70 15.83
C PHE A 112 -2.28 0.13 14.94
N ASN A 113 -2.49 0.05 13.63
CA ASN A 113 -1.53 -0.54 12.69
C ASN A 113 -0.55 0.48 12.06
N GLN A 114 -0.31 1.61 12.71
CA GLN A 114 0.72 2.54 12.26
C GLN A 114 2.10 2.01 12.64
N SER A 115 2.93 1.72 11.64
CA SER A 115 4.31 1.31 11.88
C SER A 115 5.07 2.40 12.63
N SER A 116 5.98 1.99 13.50
CA SER A 116 6.82 2.95 14.22
C SER A 116 7.73 3.71 13.23
N LEU A 117 8.18 4.92 13.59
CA LEU A 117 9.15 5.64 12.76
C LEU A 117 10.41 4.81 12.48
N THR A 118 10.89 4.12 13.51
CA THR A 118 12.02 3.18 13.43
C THR A 118 11.80 2.12 12.38
N GLU A 119 10.63 1.50 12.37
CA GLU A 119 10.26 0.45 11.40
C GLU A 119 10.21 1.00 9.98
N ARG A 120 9.56 2.15 9.76
CA ARG A 120 9.54 2.81 8.43
C ARG A 120 10.95 3.13 7.90
N VAL A 121 11.83 3.63 8.78
CA VAL A 121 13.22 3.93 8.43
C VAL A 121 13.98 2.65 8.08
N MET A 122 13.80 1.57 8.83
CA MET A 122 14.41 0.28 8.52
C MET A 122 13.91 -0.29 7.19
N ASP A 123 12.61 -0.18 6.91
CA ASP A 123 12.01 -0.59 5.64
C ASP A 123 12.58 0.18 4.45
N GLU A 124 12.73 1.50 4.59
CA GLU A 124 13.32 2.35 3.56
C GLU A 124 14.80 2.02 3.32
N ILE A 125 15.58 1.80 4.38
CA ILE A 125 16.98 1.38 4.29
C ILE A 125 17.09 0.02 3.58
N ALA A 126 16.25 -0.95 3.95
CA ALA A 126 16.23 -2.27 3.34
C ALA A 126 15.84 -2.20 1.86
N TYR A 127 14.84 -1.39 1.52
CA TYR A 127 14.42 -1.15 0.15
C TYR A 127 15.55 -0.53 -0.68
N ASN A 128 16.17 0.56 -0.18
CA ASN A 128 17.26 1.25 -0.85
C ASN A 128 18.50 0.34 -1.04
N HIS A 129 18.78 -0.55 -0.09
CA HIS A 129 19.87 -1.51 -0.19
C HIS A 129 19.64 -2.50 -1.34
N ARG A 130 18.41 -3.05 -1.43
CA ARG A 130 18.01 -3.98 -2.50
C ARG A 130 18.07 -3.39 -3.90
N GLN A 131 17.94 -2.07 -4.04
CA GLN A 131 18.10 -1.43 -5.36
C GLN A 131 19.55 -1.45 -5.87
N GLU A 132 20.54 -1.69 -4.99
CA GLU A 132 21.96 -1.83 -5.30
C GLU A 132 22.59 -0.72 -6.15
N MET A 133 21.96 0.47 -6.16
CA MET A 133 22.32 1.56 -7.06
C MET A 133 23.84 1.85 -7.05
N PRO A 134 24.44 2.12 -8.23
CA PRO A 134 25.86 2.43 -8.31
C PRO A 134 26.19 3.70 -7.55
N VAL A 135 27.44 3.80 -7.08
CA VAL A 135 27.93 5.03 -6.45
C VAL A 135 28.01 6.15 -7.50
N GLU A 136 27.74 7.38 -7.08
CA GLU A 136 27.91 8.56 -7.93
C GLU A 136 29.35 9.06 -7.88
N VAL A 137 29.99 8.93 -6.72
CA VAL A 137 31.41 9.20 -6.52
C VAL A 137 32.12 7.94 -6.02
N ALA A 138 33.10 7.47 -6.80
CA ALA A 138 34.00 6.40 -6.39
C ALA A 138 35.22 7.03 -5.69
N ALA A 139 35.25 6.92 -4.36
CA ALA A 139 36.33 7.44 -3.53
C ALA A 139 36.49 6.58 -2.27
N ASN A 140 37.71 6.53 -1.75
CA ASN A 140 38.08 5.70 -0.61
C ASN A 140 38.19 6.47 0.71
N SER A 141 37.73 7.73 0.75
CA SER A 141 37.82 8.58 1.93
C SER A 141 36.56 9.39 2.15
N MET A 142 36.20 9.58 3.42
CA MET A 142 35.02 10.35 3.79
C MET A 142 35.08 11.82 3.33
N PRO A 143 36.21 12.54 3.44
CA PRO A 143 36.29 13.93 2.98
C PRO A 143 36.08 14.08 1.46
N ALA A 144 36.61 13.16 0.65
CA ALA A 144 36.41 13.21 -0.80
C ALA A 144 34.94 12.99 -1.19
N ILE A 145 34.27 12.03 -0.52
CA ILE A 145 32.84 11.80 -0.73
C ILE A 145 32.02 12.99 -0.22
N GLY A 146 32.34 13.51 0.97
CA GLY A 146 31.65 14.67 1.55
C GLY A 146 31.79 15.93 0.69
N GLY A 147 32.94 16.11 0.04
CA GLY A 147 33.14 17.21 -0.92
C GLY A 147 32.28 17.09 -2.18
N TYR A 148 31.95 15.86 -2.62
CA TYR A 148 30.98 15.64 -3.69
C TYR A 148 29.54 15.74 -3.18
N LEU A 149 29.27 15.25 -1.97
CA LEU A 149 27.96 15.29 -1.31
C LEU A 149 27.72 16.62 -0.56
N ASP A 150 28.12 17.75 -1.17
CA ASP A 150 28.15 19.08 -0.54
C ASP A 150 26.79 19.68 -0.18
N ARG A 151 25.71 19.21 -0.82
CA ARG A 151 24.32 19.58 -0.52
C ARG A 151 23.77 19.04 0.81
N LEU A 152 24.50 18.15 1.50
CA LEU A 152 24.08 17.65 2.80
C LEU A 152 24.12 18.79 3.84
N SER A 153 23.11 18.84 4.71
CA SER A 153 23.08 19.82 5.82
C SER A 153 23.97 19.40 7.00
N PHE A 154 24.80 18.38 6.83
CA PHE A 154 25.65 17.80 7.86
C PHE A 154 26.94 17.24 7.24
N SER A 155 27.98 17.13 8.05
CA SER A 155 29.23 16.49 7.67
C SER A 155 29.15 14.98 7.85
N LEU A 156 29.65 14.22 6.89
CA LEU A 156 29.75 12.77 7.01
C LEU A 156 30.72 12.39 8.14
N ILE A 157 30.38 11.33 8.89
CA ILE A 157 31.22 10.80 9.97
C ILE A 157 31.64 9.37 9.68
N SER A 158 32.80 8.95 10.19
CA SER A 158 33.13 7.52 10.28
C SER A 158 32.50 6.96 11.55
N PRO A 159 31.51 6.04 11.47
CA PRO A 159 30.85 5.52 12.65
C PRO A 159 31.82 4.77 13.56
N ARG A 160 31.70 4.94 14.88
CA ARG A 160 32.58 4.24 15.84
C ARG A 160 32.53 2.72 15.69
N ALA A 161 31.36 2.18 15.36
CA ALA A 161 31.18 0.75 15.11
C ALA A 161 32.04 0.19 13.95
N LEU A 162 32.52 1.05 13.04
CA LEU A 162 33.25 0.66 11.83
C LEU A 162 34.76 1.02 11.89
N VAL A 163 35.21 1.82 12.87
CA VAL A 163 36.60 2.32 12.91
C VAL A 163 37.62 1.20 13.14
N ASP A 164 37.34 0.27 14.06
CA ASP A 164 38.31 -0.75 14.50
C ASP A 164 38.27 -2.03 13.66
N SER A 165 37.35 -2.14 12.71
CA SER A 165 36.95 -3.40 12.07
C SER A 165 37.46 -3.56 10.62
N GLY A 166 38.43 -2.74 10.20
CA GLY A 166 39.08 -2.89 8.89
C GLY A 166 38.14 -2.61 7.71
N TRP A 167 37.22 -1.65 7.86
CA TRP A 167 36.30 -1.27 6.80
C TRP A 167 36.96 -0.40 5.75
N GLN A 168 36.61 -0.65 4.49
CA GLN A 168 37.03 0.15 3.34
C GLN A 168 35.83 0.87 2.73
N ILE A 169 35.98 2.16 2.46
CA ILE A 169 34.98 2.94 1.74
C ILE A 169 35.21 2.75 0.24
N LEU A 170 34.13 2.45 -0.50
CA LEU A 170 34.18 2.24 -1.95
C LEU A 170 33.64 3.45 -2.73
N GLY A 171 32.79 4.25 -2.09
CA GLY A 171 32.19 5.43 -2.69
C GLY A 171 30.87 5.80 -2.03
N GLY A 172 30.22 6.81 -2.59
CA GLY A 172 28.97 7.33 -2.06
C GLY A 172 28.07 7.95 -3.11
N ARG A 173 26.84 8.26 -2.68
CA ARG A 173 25.84 8.98 -3.46
C ARG A 173 24.81 9.63 -2.54
N TYR A 174 24.00 10.51 -3.11
CA TYR A 174 22.81 10.99 -2.42
C TYR A 174 21.73 9.90 -2.36
N CYS A 175 20.98 9.91 -1.28
CA CYS A 175 19.72 9.20 -1.16
C CYS A 175 18.72 10.05 -0.37
N SER A 176 17.57 9.47 -0.05
CA SER A 176 16.65 10.03 0.93
C SER A 176 16.40 9.02 2.04
N ILE A 177 16.22 9.54 3.25
CA ILE A 177 15.69 8.82 4.40
C ILE A 177 14.60 9.69 5.01
N ASN A 178 13.39 9.15 5.15
CA ASN A 178 12.20 9.83 5.65
C ASN A 178 11.95 11.18 4.94
N GLY A 179 12.12 11.20 3.61
CA GLY A 179 11.91 12.37 2.76
C GLY A 179 12.97 13.48 2.89
N LYS A 180 14.02 13.27 3.69
CA LYS A 180 15.14 14.22 3.84
C LYS A 180 16.35 13.75 3.06
N LEU A 181 17.19 14.69 2.63
CA LEU A 181 18.43 14.38 1.92
C LEU A 181 19.39 13.64 2.87
N ALA A 182 19.95 12.55 2.39
CA ALA A 182 20.82 11.66 3.15
C ALA A 182 21.98 11.16 2.28
N ALA A 183 22.96 10.55 2.92
CA ALA A 183 24.09 9.91 2.26
C ALA A 183 23.92 8.40 2.25
N GLN A 184 24.24 7.78 1.12
CA GLN A 184 24.39 6.33 0.97
C GLN A 184 25.83 6.04 0.57
N LEU A 185 26.52 5.23 1.37
CA LEU A 185 27.93 4.87 1.21
C LEU A 185 28.04 3.37 0.97
N LYS A 186 28.78 2.95 -0.05
CA LYS A 186 29.19 1.54 -0.19
C LYS A 186 30.46 1.33 0.61
N VAL A 187 30.43 0.38 1.54
CA VAL A 187 31.56 0.05 2.41
C VAL A 187 31.81 -1.45 2.37
N ARG A 188 33.06 -1.89 2.46
CA ARG A 188 33.45 -3.30 2.49
C ARG A 188 34.04 -3.63 3.85
N ASN A 189 33.54 -4.68 4.48
CA ASN A 189 34.22 -5.30 5.61
C ASN A 189 35.29 -6.23 5.06
N VAL A 190 36.57 -5.94 5.33
CA VAL A 190 37.70 -6.72 4.79
C VAL A 190 37.80 -8.09 5.44
N ALA A 191 37.39 -8.24 6.70
CA ALA A 191 37.46 -9.52 7.41
C ALA A 191 36.45 -10.54 6.86
N GLU A 192 35.28 -10.07 6.41
CA GLU A 192 34.21 -10.89 5.87
C GLU A 192 34.18 -10.93 4.33
N ASP A 193 35.01 -10.10 3.68
CA ASP A 193 34.95 -9.77 2.24
C ASP A 193 33.52 -9.47 1.74
N LYS A 194 32.73 -8.80 2.58
CA LYS A 194 31.32 -8.51 2.32
C LYS A 194 31.09 -7.01 2.16
N VAL A 195 30.28 -6.65 1.16
CA VAL A 195 29.87 -5.26 0.92
C VAL A 195 28.59 -4.97 1.67
N TYR A 196 28.59 -3.83 2.35
CA TYR A 196 27.46 -3.27 3.07
C TYR A 196 27.11 -1.90 2.49
N THR A 197 25.92 -1.44 2.82
CA THR A 197 25.50 -0.06 2.55
C THR A 197 25.32 0.68 3.87
N LEU A 198 26.08 1.75 4.06
CA LEU A 198 25.99 2.64 5.21
C LEU A 198 25.19 3.89 4.81
N TYR A 199 24.18 4.22 5.60
CA TYR A 199 23.33 5.39 5.46
C TYR A 199 23.65 6.38 6.57
N GLN A 200 23.66 7.67 6.24
CA GLN A 200 23.77 8.76 7.21
C GLN A 200 22.71 9.82 6.89
N ALA A 201 21.94 10.22 7.89
CA ALA A 201 20.93 11.27 7.78
C ALA A 201 20.94 12.15 9.02
N SER A 202 20.67 13.45 8.87
CA SER A 202 20.55 14.35 10.01
C SER A 202 19.36 13.95 10.90
N THR A 203 19.57 13.94 12.22
CA THR A 203 18.45 13.74 13.16
C THR A 203 17.63 14.99 13.39
N GLU A 204 18.05 16.16 12.87
CA GLU A 204 17.32 17.42 13.06
C GLU A 204 15.87 17.28 12.58
N GLY A 205 14.92 17.39 13.52
CA GLY A 205 13.48 17.15 13.34
C GLY A 205 13.02 15.74 13.74
N ASP A 206 12.15 15.14 12.93
CA ASP A 206 11.36 13.94 13.27
C ASP A 206 12.17 12.67 13.60
N LEU A 207 13.45 12.60 13.20
CA LEU A 207 14.28 11.40 13.37
C LEU A 207 14.88 11.25 14.77
N THR A 208 14.77 12.27 15.64
CA THR A 208 15.21 12.24 17.04
C THR A 208 14.60 11.10 17.87
N GLN A 209 13.47 10.53 17.46
CA GLN A 209 12.78 9.45 18.17
C GLN A 209 13.36 8.05 17.92
N THR A 210 14.31 7.91 17.00
CA THR A 210 15.06 6.64 16.84
C THR A 210 16.03 6.51 18.02
N GLY A 211 16.00 5.40 18.74
CA GLY A 211 16.76 5.25 20.00
C GLY A 211 18.27 5.45 19.82
N LEU A 212 18.93 5.94 20.88
CA LEU A 212 20.39 6.12 20.93
C LEU A 212 21.17 4.80 20.79
N SER A 213 20.54 3.69 21.18
CA SER A 213 21.15 2.36 21.17
C SER A 213 20.94 1.66 19.84
N MET A 214 21.94 0.90 19.41
CA MET A 214 21.89 0.15 18.16
C MET A 214 20.76 -0.88 18.18
N THR A 215 19.82 -0.71 17.26
CA THR A 215 18.70 -1.62 17.07
C THR A 215 18.89 -2.32 15.74
N SER A 216 18.84 -3.65 15.75
CA SER A 216 19.00 -4.46 14.53
C SER A 216 17.80 -5.35 14.32
N ASN A 217 17.30 -5.41 13.09
CA ASN A 217 16.22 -6.31 12.71
C ASN A 217 16.41 -6.84 11.29
N MET A 218 15.73 -7.95 10.99
CA MET A 218 15.60 -8.46 9.63
C MET A 218 14.38 -7.82 8.96
N VAL A 219 14.59 -7.25 7.77
CA VAL A 219 13.52 -6.74 6.91
C VAL A 219 13.58 -7.53 5.61
N GLY A 220 12.81 -8.62 5.54
CA GLY A 220 12.94 -9.62 4.49
C GLY A 220 14.29 -10.35 4.59
N ASP A 221 15.07 -10.29 3.52
CA ASP A 221 16.42 -10.85 3.38
C ASP A 221 17.54 -9.86 3.75
N VAL A 222 17.19 -8.62 4.10
CA VAL A 222 18.15 -7.58 4.48
C VAL A 222 18.23 -7.46 6.00
N LYS A 223 19.43 -7.62 6.54
CA LYS A 223 19.72 -7.25 7.93
C LYS A 223 19.95 -5.74 7.98
N VAL A 224 19.14 -5.04 8.78
CA VAL A 224 19.26 -3.60 8.99
C VAL A 224 19.59 -3.31 10.44
N SER A 225 20.62 -2.51 10.65
CA SER A 225 20.98 -1.96 11.95
C SER A 225 20.89 -0.44 11.91
N ILE A 226 20.20 0.18 12.86
CA ILE A 226 20.16 1.63 12.99
C ILE A 226 20.60 2.08 14.38
N TRP A 227 21.23 3.24 14.45
CA TRP A 227 21.68 3.87 15.69
C TRP A 227 21.91 5.37 15.48
N GLN A 228 22.23 6.11 16.53
CA GLN A 228 22.56 7.53 16.43
C GLN A 228 23.98 7.83 16.91
N GLU A 229 24.71 8.66 16.17
CA GLU A 229 26.01 9.21 16.56
C GLU A 229 26.12 10.66 16.07
N GLN A 230 26.61 11.56 16.94
CA GLN A 230 26.92 12.96 16.59
C GLN A 230 25.76 13.74 15.91
N GLY A 231 24.51 13.46 16.31
CA GLY A 231 23.33 14.11 15.71
C GLY A 231 22.95 13.55 14.33
N LEU A 232 23.49 12.38 13.96
CA LEU A 232 23.14 11.66 12.74
C LEU A 232 22.49 10.33 13.08
N LEU A 233 21.42 10.01 12.35
CA LEU A 233 20.90 8.67 12.21
C LEU A 233 21.85 7.92 11.27
N LEU A 234 22.34 6.78 11.75
CA LEU A 234 23.15 5.85 11.00
C LEU A 234 22.36 4.58 10.73
N GLY A 235 22.51 4.04 9.53
CA GLY A 235 21.90 2.79 9.12
C GLY A 235 22.91 1.90 8.40
N LEU A 236 23.04 0.65 8.79
CA LEU A 236 23.89 -0.33 8.10
C LEU A 236 23.02 -1.45 7.57
N ALA A 237 23.14 -1.74 6.28
CA ALA A 237 22.40 -2.78 5.60
C ALA A 237 23.34 -3.80 4.94
N SER A 238 22.97 -5.07 5.05
CA SER A 238 23.57 -6.19 4.31
C SER A 238 22.52 -7.20 3.93
N SER A 239 22.62 -7.71 2.70
CA SER A 239 21.91 -8.91 2.25
C SER A 239 22.44 -10.12 3.00
N GLN A 240 21.57 -11.02 3.44
CA GLN A 240 21.95 -12.27 4.10
C GLN A 240 22.38 -13.35 3.12
#